data_AF-A0A496T2N0-F1
#
_entry.id   AF-A0A496T2N0-F1
#
_cell.length_a   1.000
_cell.length_b   1.000
_cell.length_c   1.000
_cell.angle_alpha   90.00
_cell.angle_beta   90.00
_cell.angle_gamma   90.00
#
_symmetry.space_group_name_H-M   'P 1'
#
loop_
_entity.id
_entity.type
_entity.pdbx_description
1 polymer ?
#
loop_
_entity_poly.entity_id
_entity_poly.type
_entity_poly.pdbx_seq_one_letter_code
_entity_poly.pdbx_strand_id
1 'polypeptide(L)'
;MSQYLRRIRLAAQIFSLCLFVFLFLQAVYPYHPFFPVQTMLQWSPLVALLTLLSSHHVVAAMWPAALILFLTLFLGRFFCGWVCPLGTIIDGFDYLIRPKKKLLSSSSRFRWWKFAILTFVVITAIAGSQLAWVFDPLVIVNRVLTVAIFPIFVFFTEAILGLLWNVQFLDKTLFGIHRFLQSFLLPLHQPYFRQGGTILVLFLLILLLSGLGRRFWCRNFCPLGALLGIFSKYRILQRVVSEQCDSCNVCYFNCRMNAIKADCLSFNKVECINSFECAAVCPKGAVTYRFGWSPKSSPIDLSRRRFLTAGAVGLLGVGLLGLDFPDRNKRGSLIRPPGALSEDQFLDRCIRCQECVRICATTGAFLQPAWLEAGWEGIWSPVGDARYGYCEYTCNLCAQVCPTGAIHL
;
A
#
# COMPACT_ATOMS: atom_id res chain seq x y z
N MET A 1 4.27 -2.85 -31.79
CA MET A 1 4.27 -1.78 -30.77
C MET A 1 3.51 -2.14 -29.47
N SER A 2 2.27 -2.65 -29.52
CA SER A 2 1.47 -2.92 -28.31
C SER A 2 2.05 -3.99 -27.37
N GLN A 3 2.66 -5.06 -27.90
CA GLN A 3 3.33 -6.07 -27.07
C GLN A 3 4.56 -5.51 -26.34
N TYR A 4 5.29 -4.58 -26.96
CA TYR A 4 6.46 -3.95 -26.35
C TYR A 4 6.06 -3.11 -25.13
N LEU A 5 5.02 -2.28 -25.24
CA LEU A 5 4.47 -1.52 -24.10
C LEU A 5 4.01 -2.41 -22.94
N ARG A 6 3.40 -3.57 -23.25
CA ARG A 6 3.04 -4.56 -22.22
C ARG A 6 4.27 -5.14 -21.52
N ARG A 7 5.35 -5.44 -22.25
CA ARG A 7 6.61 -5.93 -21.67
C ARG A 7 7.28 -4.86 -20.80
N ILE A 8 7.34 -3.61 -21.25
CA ILE A 8 7.85 -2.50 -20.45
C ILE A 8 7.07 -2.37 -19.15
N ARG A 9 5.74 -2.41 -19.20
CA ARG A 9 4.91 -2.37 -17.99
C ARG A 9 5.26 -3.49 -17.03
N LEU A 10 5.37 -4.73 -17.52
CA LEU A 10 5.71 -5.88 -16.68
C LEU A 10 7.09 -5.71 -16.05
N ALA A 11 8.08 -5.26 -16.82
CA ALA A 11 9.42 -4.96 -16.33
C ALA A 11 9.38 -3.87 -15.23
N ALA A 12 8.67 -2.76 -15.46
CA ALA A 12 8.49 -1.70 -14.48
C ALA A 12 7.79 -2.19 -13.20
N GLN A 13 6.78 -3.04 -13.36
CA GLN A 13 6.03 -3.63 -12.25
C GLN A 13 6.89 -4.55 -11.37
N ILE A 14 7.70 -5.40 -11.99
CA ILE A 14 8.66 -6.28 -11.29
C ILE A 14 9.74 -5.43 -10.64
N PHE A 15 10.33 -4.50 -11.39
CA PHE A 15 11.34 -3.58 -10.88
C PHE A 15 10.85 -2.81 -9.65
N SER A 16 9.63 -2.26 -9.70
CA SER A 16 9.07 -1.51 -8.57
C SER A 16 8.81 -2.39 -7.34
N LEU A 17 8.40 -3.65 -7.52
CA LEU A 17 8.27 -4.58 -6.40
C LEU A 17 9.64 -4.95 -5.82
N CYS A 18 10.62 -5.24 -6.67
CA CYS A 18 12.00 -5.51 -6.26
C CYS A 18 12.62 -4.31 -5.53
N LEU A 19 12.40 -3.09 -6.03
CA LEU A 19 12.85 -1.86 -5.38
C LEU A 19 12.18 -1.68 -4.01
N PHE A 20 10.87 -1.93 -3.92
CA PHE A 20 10.15 -1.85 -2.64
C PHE A 20 10.72 -2.84 -1.61
N VAL A 21 10.95 -4.09 -2.01
CA VAL A 21 11.56 -5.11 -1.14
C VAL A 21 13.00 -4.73 -0.80
N PHE A 22 13.78 -4.26 -1.76
CA PHE A 22 15.17 -3.84 -1.53
C PHE A 22 15.27 -2.71 -0.51
N LEU A 23 14.44 -1.66 -0.62
CA LEU A 23 14.39 -0.58 0.37
C LEU A 23 13.96 -1.10 1.75
N PHE A 24 12.97 -1.99 1.81
CA PHE A 24 12.56 -2.65 3.05
C PHE A 24 13.70 -3.47 3.70
N LEU A 25 14.54 -4.13 2.90
CA LEU A 25 15.68 -4.91 3.39
C LEU A 25 16.82 -4.01 3.91
N GLN A 26 16.98 -2.81 3.35
CA GLN A 26 17.96 -1.82 3.84
C GLN A 26 17.63 -1.22 5.20
N ALA A 27 16.41 -1.41 5.71
CA ALA A 27 16.02 -1.00 7.06
C ALA A 27 16.62 -1.95 8.12
N VAL A 28 17.96 -2.00 8.17
CA VAL A 28 18.79 -2.84 9.04
C VAL A 28 19.92 -2.01 9.66
N TYR A 29 20.43 -2.43 10.83
CA TYR A 29 21.63 -1.86 11.45
C TYR A 29 22.89 -2.63 11.04
N PRO A 30 24.03 -1.97 10.76
CA PRO A 30 24.27 -0.52 10.75
C PRO A 30 23.54 0.19 9.60
N TYR A 31 22.89 1.32 9.91
CA TYR A 31 22.00 1.99 8.97
C TYR A 31 22.77 2.94 8.05
N HIS A 32 23.17 2.42 6.89
CA HIS A 32 23.78 3.19 5.80
C HIS A 32 23.02 2.91 4.50
N PRO A 33 21.80 3.47 4.35
CA PRO A 33 20.98 3.18 3.19
C PRO A 33 21.59 3.81 1.93
N PHE A 34 21.54 3.09 0.82
CA PHE A 34 21.91 3.65 -0.48
C PHE A 34 20.86 4.67 -0.98
N PHE A 35 19.59 4.42 -0.64
CA PHE A 35 18.46 5.32 -0.85
C PHE A 35 17.59 5.36 0.40
N PRO A 36 16.98 6.51 0.77
CA PRO A 36 16.10 6.58 1.93
C PRO A 36 14.98 5.53 1.85
N VAL A 37 14.90 4.65 2.85
CA VAL A 37 14.01 3.47 2.83
C VAL A 37 12.52 3.85 2.77
N GLN A 38 12.18 5.01 3.35
CA GLN A 38 10.84 5.56 3.35
C GLN A 38 10.35 6.08 1.99
N THR A 39 11.24 6.22 1.00
CA THR A 39 10.94 6.89 -0.29
C THR A 39 9.68 6.34 -0.95
N MET A 40 9.52 5.02 -1.02
CA MET A 40 8.34 4.42 -1.64
C MET A 40 7.04 4.78 -0.91
N LEU A 41 7.05 4.81 0.43
CA LEU A 41 5.87 5.21 1.22
C LEU A 41 5.47 6.67 0.95
N GLN A 42 6.45 7.54 0.66
CA GLN A 42 6.24 8.95 0.31
C GLN A 42 5.62 9.15 -1.08
N TRP A 43 5.52 8.10 -1.89
CA TRP A 43 4.91 8.18 -3.21
C TRP A 43 3.39 8.04 -3.18
N SER A 44 2.76 7.74 -2.03
CA SER A 44 1.31 7.59 -1.93
C SER A 44 0.59 8.94 -1.82
N PRO A 45 -0.21 9.35 -2.83
CA PRO A 45 -1.07 10.52 -2.74
C PRO A 45 -2.14 10.45 -1.67
N LEU A 46 -2.61 9.24 -1.35
CA LEU A 46 -3.61 9.07 -0.32
C LEU A 46 -3.02 9.40 1.05
N VAL A 47 -1.84 8.87 1.36
CA VAL A 47 -1.12 9.19 2.60
C VAL A 47 -0.86 10.68 2.70
N ALA A 48 -0.29 11.29 1.66
CA ALA A 48 0.01 12.72 1.66
C ALA A 48 -1.24 13.58 1.91
N LEU A 49 -2.36 13.26 1.24
CA LEU A 49 -3.63 13.97 1.41
C LEU A 49 -4.19 13.80 2.83
N LEU A 50 -4.26 12.56 3.33
CA LEU A 50 -4.85 12.31 4.65
C LEU A 50 -3.97 12.83 5.77
N THR A 51 -2.64 12.81 5.64
CA THR A 51 -1.72 13.43 6.61
C THR A 51 -1.85 14.96 6.60
N LEU A 52 -1.98 15.58 5.44
CA LEU A 52 -2.26 17.02 5.35
C LEU A 52 -3.57 17.39 6.04
N LEU A 53 -4.63 16.62 5.80
CA LEU A 53 -5.96 16.90 6.35
C LEU A 53 -6.07 16.62 7.85
N SER A 54 -5.40 15.58 8.36
CA SER A 54 -5.47 15.23 9.79
C SER A 54 -4.53 16.06 10.65
N SER A 55 -3.32 16.35 10.18
CA SER A 55 -2.35 17.12 10.96
C SER A 55 -2.36 18.63 10.70
N HIS A 56 -3.16 19.09 9.72
CA HIS A 56 -3.17 20.46 9.18
C HIS A 56 -1.77 20.98 8.79
N HIS A 57 -0.83 20.07 8.48
CA HIS A 57 0.56 20.40 8.22
C HIS A 57 1.04 19.76 6.91
N VAL A 58 1.71 20.55 6.07
CA VAL A 58 2.34 20.05 4.84
C VAL A 58 3.66 19.40 5.19
N VAL A 59 3.73 18.07 5.06
CA VAL A 59 4.99 17.33 5.22
C VAL A 59 5.77 17.43 3.91
N ALA A 60 6.80 18.29 3.84
CA ALA A 60 7.57 18.53 2.62
C ALA A 60 8.20 17.24 2.04
N ALA A 61 8.53 16.27 2.90
CA ALA A 61 9.05 14.96 2.48
C ALA A 61 8.05 14.13 1.63
N MET A 62 6.76 14.49 1.62
CA MET A 62 5.72 13.86 0.79
C MET A 62 5.62 14.44 -0.64
N TRP A 63 6.55 15.29 -1.07
CA TRP A 63 6.53 15.88 -2.43
C TRP A 63 6.42 14.84 -3.57
N PRO A 64 6.96 13.60 -3.51
CA PRO A 64 6.80 12.65 -4.61
C PRO A 64 5.33 12.27 -4.85
N ALA A 65 4.49 12.28 -3.81
CA ALA A 65 3.06 12.04 -3.94
C ALA A 65 2.37 13.08 -4.85
N ALA A 66 2.78 14.36 -4.76
CA ALA A 66 2.27 15.40 -5.64
C ALA A 66 2.68 15.16 -7.10
N LEU A 67 3.92 14.70 -7.34
CA LEU A 67 4.38 14.30 -8.66
C LEU A 67 3.54 13.14 -9.22
N ILE A 68 3.21 12.13 -8.42
CA ILE A 68 2.33 11.02 -8.85
C ILE A 68 0.93 11.51 -9.21
N LEU A 69 0.35 12.43 -8.44
CA LEU A 69 -0.93 13.06 -8.78
C LEU A 69 -0.86 13.83 -10.08
N PHE A 70 0.18 14.63 -10.26
CA PHE A 70 0.42 15.37 -11.50
C PHE A 70 0.53 14.43 -12.71
N LEU A 71 1.38 13.41 -12.63
CA LEU A 71 1.54 12.40 -13.69
C LEU A 71 0.23 11.63 -13.98
N THR A 72 -0.64 11.47 -12.98
CA THR A 72 -1.96 10.84 -13.15
C THR A 72 -2.88 11.63 -14.08
N LEU A 73 -2.73 12.96 -14.15
CA LEU A 73 -3.44 13.80 -15.12
C LEU A 73 -3.01 13.54 -16.57
N PHE A 74 -1.80 13.02 -16.80
CA PHE A 74 -1.29 12.73 -18.14
C PHE A 74 -1.50 11.25 -18.50
N LEU A 75 -1.07 10.37 -17.61
CA LEU A 75 -0.96 8.93 -17.84
C LEU A 75 -2.15 8.14 -17.25
N GLY A 76 -3.14 8.81 -16.66
CA GLY A 76 -4.24 8.16 -15.95
C GLY A 76 -3.77 7.44 -14.69
N ARG A 77 -4.51 6.41 -14.23
CA ARG A 77 -4.19 5.62 -13.02
C ARG A 77 -3.02 4.64 -13.26
N PHE A 78 -1.89 5.10 -13.79
CA PHE A 78 -0.75 4.24 -14.13
C PHE A 78 -0.12 3.62 -12.88
N PHE A 79 -0.06 4.36 -11.76
CA PHE A 79 0.56 3.94 -10.51
C PHE A 79 0.10 2.54 -10.05
N CYS A 80 -1.21 2.28 -10.08
CA CYS A 80 -1.76 0.98 -9.66
C CYS A 80 -1.45 -0.18 -10.62
N GLY A 81 -1.00 0.08 -11.84
CA GLY A 81 -0.63 -0.94 -12.83
C GLY A 81 0.87 -1.14 -13.02
N TRP A 82 1.68 -0.17 -12.57
CA TRP A 82 3.11 -0.07 -12.88
C TRP A 82 4.01 0.00 -11.64
N VAL A 83 3.53 0.60 -10.54
CA VAL A 83 4.38 0.95 -9.38
C VAL A 83 3.89 0.29 -8.09
N CYS A 84 2.58 0.22 -7.87
CA CYS A 84 2.00 -0.23 -6.60
C CYS A 84 2.37 -1.70 -6.28
N PRO A 85 3.09 -1.98 -5.17
CA PRO A 85 3.52 -3.34 -4.82
C PRO A 85 2.34 -4.25 -4.52
N LEU A 86 1.29 -3.76 -3.83
CA LEU A 86 0.07 -4.53 -3.61
C LEU A 86 -0.61 -4.94 -4.93
N GLY A 87 -0.60 -4.04 -5.92
CA GLY A 87 -1.15 -4.33 -7.25
C GLY A 87 -0.40 -5.46 -7.95
N THR A 88 0.92 -5.55 -7.76
CA THR A 88 1.77 -6.63 -8.28
C THR A 88 1.53 -7.94 -7.58
N ILE A 89 1.43 -7.93 -6.25
CA ILE A 89 1.14 -9.13 -5.48
C ILE A 89 -0.24 -9.70 -5.88
N ILE A 90 -1.26 -8.83 -5.98
CA ILE A 90 -2.60 -9.25 -6.42
C ILE A 90 -2.59 -9.76 -7.86
N ASP A 91 -1.86 -9.14 -8.79
CA ASP A 91 -1.73 -9.65 -10.16
C ASP A 91 -1.10 -11.05 -10.22
N GLY A 92 -0.08 -11.30 -9.40
CA GLY A 92 0.55 -12.61 -9.27
C GLY A 92 -0.41 -13.64 -8.69
N PHE A 93 -1.16 -13.26 -7.66
CA PHE A 93 -2.16 -14.11 -7.04
C PHE A 93 -3.35 -14.40 -7.97
N ASP A 94 -3.81 -13.41 -8.73
CA ASP A 94 -4.83 -13.55 -9.79
C ASP A 94 -4.39 -14.57 -10.85
N TYR A 95 -3.10 -14.60 -11.18
CA TYR A 95 -2.53 -15.58 -12.12
C TYR A 95 -2.53 -17.00 -11.56
N LEU A 96 -2.30 -17.15 -10.25
CA LEU A 96 -2.30 -18.43 -9.55
C LEU A 96 -3.73 -19.01 -9.42
N ILE A 97 -4.70 -18.21 -8.99
CA ILE A 97 -6.09 -18.67 -8.77
C ILE A 97 -6.87 -18.81 -10.09
N ARG A 98 -6.55 -18.00 -11.11
CA ARG A 98 -7.28 -17.92 -12.39
C ARG A 98 -8.81 -17.75 -12.18
N PRO A 99 -9.26 -16.67 -11.52
CA PRO A 99 -10.67 -16.52 -11.15
C PRO A 99 -11.62 -16.68 -12.34
N LYS A 100 -12.71 -17.44 -12.14
CA LYS A 100 -13.69 -17.78 -13.19
C LYS A 100 -14.30 -16.51 -13.80
N LYS A 101 -14.22 -16.38 -15.13
CA LYS A 101 -14.70 -15.22 -15.90
C LYS A 101 -16.21 -14.94 -15.75
N LYS A 102 -17.04 -15.92 -15.36
CA LYS A 102 -18.51 -15.75 -15.29
C LYS A 102 -18.99 -14.79 -14.19
N LEU A 103 -18.19 -14.46 -13.17
CA LEU A 103 -18.56 -13.45 -12.14
C LEU A 103 -18.37 -11.97 -12.58
N LEU A 104 -17.93 -11.72 -13.82
CA LEU A 104 -17.54 -10.39 -14.32
C LEU A 104 -18.67 -9.33 -14.27
N SER A 105 -19.95 -9.72 -14.37
CA SER A 105 -21.10 -8.80 -14.39
C SER A 105 -21.47 -8.21 -13.01
N SER A 106 -21.38 -9.00 -11.93
CA SER A 106 -21.82 -8.56 -10.58
C SER A 106 -20.92 -7.47 -9.98
N SER A 107 -19.66 -7.41 -10.40
CA SER A 107 -18.67 -6.47 -9.86
C SER A 107 -18.97 -4.98 -10.08
N SER A 108 -19.86 -4.64 -11.02
CA SER A 108 -20.29 -3.26 -11.23
C SER A 108 -20.99 -2.66 -10.01
N ARG A 109 -21.70 -3.48 -9.23
CA ARG A 109 -22.49 -3.03 -8.09
C ARG A 109 -21.63 -2.47 -6.96
N PHE A 110 -20.39 -2.96 -6.81
CA PHE A 110 -19.52 -2.61 -5.68
C PHE A 110 -18.53 -1.47 -5.98
N ARG A 111 -18.44 -0.99 -7.22
CA ARG A 111 -17.46 0.03 -7.63
C ARG A 111 -17.58 1.37 -6.87
N TRP A 112 -18.77 1.69 -6.36
CA TRP A 112 -18.99 2.92 -5.61
C TRP A 112 -18.39 2.87 -4.20
N TRP A 113 -18.15 1.68 -3.64
CA TRP A 113 -17.66 1.51 -2.26
C TRP A 113 -16.30 2.17 -2.05
N LYS A 114 -15.36 2.08 -3.01
CA LYS A 114 -14.06 2.76 -2.89
C LYS A 114 -14.18 4.29 -2.79
N PHE A 115 -15.21 4.88 -3.41
CA PHE A 115 -15.48 6.31 -3.30
C PHE A 115 -16.18 6.65 -1.98
N ALA A 116 -17.04 5.76 -1.48
CA ALA A 116 -17.62 5.89 -0.15
C ALA A 116 -16.53 5.79 0.94
N ILE A 117 -15.62 4.81 0.84
CA ILE A 117 -14.46 4.65 1.73
C ILE A 117 -13.57 5.88 1.63
N LEU A 118 -13.27 6.37 0.41
CA LEU A 118 -12.49 7.62 0.25
C LEU A 118 -13.16 8.80 0.97
N THR A 119 -14.48 8.97 0.79
CA THR A 119 -15.24 10.04 1.44
C THR A 119 -15.18 9.90 2.97
N PHE A 120 -15.36 8.68 3.48
CA PHE A 120 -15.28 8.36 4.90
C PHE A 120 -13.89 8.68 5.49
N VAL A 121 -12.80 8.22 4.86
CA VAL A 121 -11.43 8.46 5.36
C VAL A 121 -11.04 9.94 5.28
N VAL A 122 -11.55 10.68 4.29
CA VAL A 122 -11.32 12.14 4.18
C VAL A 122 -12.05 12.89 5.30
N ILE A 123 -13.32 12.55 5.58
CA ILE A 123 -14.09 13.22 6.64
C ILE A 123 -13.50 12.93 8.02
N THR A 124 -13.11 11.69 8.28
CA THR A 124 -12.45 11.31 9.54
C THR A 124 -11.08 11.97 9.67
N ALA A 125 -10.31 12.08 8.58
CA ALA A 125 -9.06 12.84 8.59
C ALA A 125 -9.28 14.33 8.89
N ILE A 126 -10.29 14.98 8.33
CA ILE A 126 -10.61 16.39 8.67
C ILE A 126 -10.94 16.56 10.16
N ALA A 127 -11.51 15.53 10.79
CA ALA A 127 -11.77 15.52 12.23
C ALA A 127 -10.54 15.17 13.10
N GLY A 128 -9.34 15.06 12.50
CA GLY A 128 -8.08 14.71 13.16
C GLY A 128 -7.73 13.22 13.08
N SER A 129 -8.69 12.33 12.84
CA SER A 129 -8.43 10.88 12.88
C SER A 129 -7.74 10.36 11.61
N GLN A 130 -6.45 10.02 11.70
CA GLN A 130 -5.67 9.49 10.59
C GLN A 130 -6.03 8.02 10.29
N LEU A 131 -6.81 7.74 9.23
CA LEU A 131 -7.21 6.37 8.83
C LEU A 131 -6.49 5.81 7.59
N ALA A 132 -5.45 6.50 7.07
CA ALA A 132 -4.68 6.02 5.91
C ALA A 132 -4.14 4.59 6.09
N TRP A 133 -3.79 4.22 7.31
CA TRP A 133 -3.15 2.95 7.65
C TRP A 133 -3.99 1.70 7.39
N VAL A 134 -5.31 1.80 7.38
CA VAL A 134 -6.17 0.63 7.12
C VAL A 134 -6.18 0.29 5.64
N PHE A 135 -6.21 1.32 4.78
CA PHE A 135 -6.60 1.16 3.38
C PHE A 135 -5.50 1.48 2.37
N ASP A 136 -4.43 2.17 2.78
CA ASP A 136 -3.33 2.50 1.87
C ASP A 136 -2.56 1.23 1.47
N PRO A 137 -2.43 0.94 0.17
CA PRO A 137 -1.82 -0.29 -0.29
C PRO A 137 -0.33 -0.41 0.01
N LEU A 138 0.41 0.69 0.14
CA LEU A 138 1.84 0.64 0.43
C LEU A 138 2.06 0.39 1.91
N VAL A 139 1.28 1.07 2.76
CA VAL A 139 1.27 0.84 4.22
C VAL A 139 0.89 -0.60 4.55
N ILE A 140 -0.16 -1.14 3.91
CA ILE A 140 -0.59 -2.54 4.12
C ILE A 140 0.56 -3.51 3.84
N VAL A 141 1.23 -3.36 2.69
CA VAL A 141 2.32 -4.27 2.32
C VAL A 141 3.50 -4.12 3.29
N ASN A 142 3.90 -2.89 3.62
CA ASN A 142 5.03 -2.65 4.52
C ASN A 142 4.79 -3.22 5.93
N ARG A 143 3.57 -3.04 6.44
CA ARG A 143 3.16 -3.57 7.75
C ARG A 143 3.19 -5.10 7.77
N VAL A 144 2.67 -5.76 6.74
CA VAL A 144 2.66 -7.23 6.67
C VAL A 144 4.09 -7.77 6.49
N LEU A 145 4.91 -7.11 5.69
CA LEU A 145 6.32 -7.45 5.56
C LEU A 145 7.04 -7.36 6.89
N THR A 146 6.83 -6.28 7.64
CA THR A 146 7.49 -6.05 8.93
C THR A 146 7.03 -7.03 10.01
N VAL A 147 5.71 -7.10 10.24
CA VAL A 147 5.17 -7.72 11.47
C VAL A 147 4.91 -9.21 11.30
N ALA A 148 4.72 -9.69 10.07
CA ALA A 148 4.42 -11.09 9.80
C ALA A 148 5.51 -11.79 8.98
N ILE A 149 5.77 -11.31 7.76
CA ILE A 149 6.63 -12.04 6.81
C ILE A 149 8.09 -12.07 7.28
N PHE A 150 8.62 -10.95 7.78
CA PHE A 150 10.02 -10.87 8.20
C PHE A 150 10.35 -11.79 9.38
N PRO A 151 9.59 -11.81 10.50
CA PRO A 151 9.78 -12.81 11.56
C PRO A 151 9.72 -14.25 11.09
N ILE A 152 8.76 -14.58 10.22
CA ILE A 152 8.62 -15.91 9.65
C ILE A 152 9.85 -16.26 8.81
N PHE A 153 10.31 -15.31 7.98
CA PHE A 153 11.50 -15.49 7.15
C PHE A 153 12.76 -15.70 7.99
N VAL A 154 12.97 -14.90 9.03
CA VAL A 154 14.11 -15.05 9.97
C VAL A 154 14.03 -16.41 10.67
N PHE A 155 12.86 -16.80 11.17
CA PHE A 155 12.66 -18.10 11.84
C PHE A 155 13.06 -19.27 10.93
N PHE A 156 12.56 -19.30 9.70
CA PHE A 156 12.89 -20.36 8.75
C PHE A 156 14.36 -20.34 8.35
N THR A 157 14.96 -19.16 8.19
CA THR A 157 16.37 -19.05 7.83
C THR A 157 17.27 -19.60 8.96
N GLU A 158 17.02 -19.20 10.20
CA GLU A 158 17.75 -19.72 11.37
C GLU A 158 17.52 -21.22 11.59
N ALA A 159 16.30 -21.71 11.41
CA ALA A 159 16.00 -23.14 11.51
C ALA A 159 16.76 -23.97 10.45
N ILE A 160 16.85 -23.48 9.22
CA ILE A 160 17.61 -24.13 8.13
C ILE A 160 19.11 -24.09 8.44
N LEU A 161 19.65 -22.95 8.84
CA LEU A 161 21.07 -22.81 9.17
C LEU A 161 21.45 -23.70 10.36
N GLY A 162 20.61 -23.76 11.40
CA GLY A 162 20.80 -24.64 12.54
C GLY A 162 20.77 -26.13 12.18
N LEU A 163 19.91 -26.54 11.25
CA LEU A 163 19.88 -27.93 10.76
C LEU A 163 21.18 -28.27 10.00
N LEU A 164 21.63 -27.36 9.14
CA LEU A 164 22.84 -27.53 8.32
C LEU A 164 24.13 -27.53 9.14
N TRP A 165 24.13 -26.88 10.31
CA TRP A 165 25.26 -26.85 11.24
C TRP A 165 25.68 -28.25 11.73
N ASN A 166 24.79 -29.23 11.68
CA ASN A 166 25.12 -30.61 12.07
C ASN A 166 25.99 -31.33 11.02
N VAL A 167 26.26 -30.72 9.86
CA VAL A 167 27.07 -31.31 8.80
C VAL A 167 28.49 -30.73 8.84
N GLN A 168 29.39 -31.42 9.55
CA GLN A 168 30.79 -31.01 9.84
C GLN A 168 31.62 -30.55 8.62
N PHE A 169 31.25 -30.95 7.40
CA PHE A 169 31.95 -30.54 6.17
C PHE A 169 31.59 -29.12 5.71
N LEU A 170 30.46 -28.56 6.15
CA LEU A 170 29.95 -27.28 5.67
C LEU A 170 30.25 -26.10 6.62
N ASP A 171 30.87 -26.34 7.79
CA ASP A 171 31.04 -25.35 8.85
C ASP A 171 31.63 -24.01 8.37
N LYS A 172 32.77 -24.04 7.68
CA LYS A 172 33.43 -22.81 7.20
C LYS A 172 32.56 -22.00 6.23
N THR A 173 31.83 -22.70 5.35
CA THR A 173 30.94 -22.08 4.37
C THR A 173 29.68 -21.53 5.05
N LEU A 174 29.11 -22.27 6.01
CA LEU A 174 27.94 -21.86 6.79
C LEU A 174 28.23 -20.64 7.66
N PHE A 175 29.40 -20.59 8.30
CA PHE A 175 29.86 -19.40 9.03
C PHE A 175 29.98 -18.17 8.13
N GLY A 176 30.50 -18.33 6.92
CA GLY A 176 30.59 -17.25 5.93
C GLY A 176 29.22 -16.74 5.50
N ILE A 177 28.29 -17.66 5.19
CA ILE A 177 26.91 -17.34 4.82
C ILE A 177 26.16 -16.68 5.98
N HIS A 178 26.26 -17.21 7.20
CA HIS A 178 25.59 -16.67 8.38
C HIS A 178 26.09 -15.25 8.69
N ARG A 179 27.40 -14.99 8.65
CA ARG A 179 27.95 -13.64 8.84
C ARG A 179 27.47 -12.67 7.76
N PHE A 180 27.43 -13.10 6.50
CA PHE A 180 26.90 -12.29 5.40
C PHE A 180 25.41 -11.97 5.59
N LEU A 181 24.61 -12.97 5.95
CA LEU A 181 23.19 -12.79 6.24
C LEU A 181 22.96 -11.90 7.46
N GLN A 182 23.74 -12.00 8.53
CA GLN A 182 23.66 -11.09 9.69
C GLN A 182 23.98 -9.65 9.31
N SER A 183 24.92 -9.44 8.37
CA SER A 183 25.30 -8.10 7.92
C SER A 183 24.24 -7.43 7.05
N PHE A 184 23.34 -8.20 6.43
CA PHE A 184 22.40 -7.70 5.40
C PHE A 184 20.92 -7.92 5.73
N LEU A 185 20.57 -8.95 6.51
CA LEU A 185 19.20 -9.47 6.61
C LEU A 185 18.78 -9.94 8.01
N LEU A 186 19.63 -10.71 8.69
CA LEU A 186 19.28 -11.40 9.94
C LEU A 186 19.56 -10.51 11.16
N PRO A 187 18.55 -10.26 12.01
CA PRO A 187 18.75 -9.58 13.28
C PRO A 187 19.48 -10.51 14.27
N LEU A 188 20.14 -9.92 15.27
CA LEU A 188 20.84 -10.66 16.33
C LEU A 188 19.90 -11.55 17.16
N HIS A 189 18.62 -11.19 17.24
CA HIS A 189 17.60 -11.94 17.97
C HIS A 189 16.38 -12.15 17.08
N GLN A 190 15.71 -13.29 17.26
CA GLN A 190 14.47 -13.63 16.57
C GLN A 190 13.42 -12.53 16.84
N PRO A 191 12.96 -11.79 15.81
CA PRO A 191 12.01 -10.73 16.02
C PRO A 191 10.63 -11.34 16.30
N TYR A 192 9.98 -10.84 17.34
CA TYR A 192 8.63 -11.22 17.71
C TYR A 192 7.73 -9.98 17.79
N PHE A 193 6.55 -10.06 17.18
CA PHE A 193 5.57 -8.98 17.25
C PHE A 193 4.18 -9.53 17.59
N ARG A 194 3.52 -8.90 18.57
CA ARG A 194 2.23 -9.35 19.13
C ARG A 194 1.12 -9.53 18.08
N GLN A 195 1.07 -8.65 17.08
CA GLN A 195 -0.04 -8.55 16.13
C GLN A 195 0.26 -9.16 14.76
N GLY A 196 1.34 -9.95 14.63
CA GLY A 196 1.75 -10.57 13.36
C GLY A 196 0.68 -11.46 12.74
N GLY A 197 0.04 -12.32 13.55
CA GLY A 197 -1.03 -13.21 13.09
C GLY A 197 -2.25 -12.44 12.55
N THR A 198 -2.74 -11.47 13.31
CA THR A 198 -3.90 -10.64 12.93
C THR A 198 -3.65 -9.90 11.61
N ILE A 199 -2.49 -9.26 11.48
CA ILE A 199 -2.11 -8.51 10.27
C ILE A 199 -1.97 -9.46 9.06
N LEU A 200 -1.41 -10.65 9.25
CA LEU A 200 -1.30 -11.65 8.20
C LEU A 200 -2.68 -12.12 7.72
N VAL A 201 -3.60 -12.42 8.63
CA VAL A 201 -4.96 -12.84 8.29
C VAL A 201 -5.67 -11.76 7.49
N LEU A 202 -5.60 -10.49 7.90
CA LEU A 202 -6.19 -9.37 7.15
C LEU A 202 -5.63 -9.25 5.73
N PHE A 203 -4.32 -9.45 5.57
CA PHE A 203 -3.69 -9.43 4.26
C PHE A 203 -4.13 -10.61 3.39
N LEU A 204 -4.20 -11.82 3.95
CA LEU A 204 -4.70 -12.99 3.24
C LEU A 204 -6.16 -12.80 2.80
N LEU A 205 -7.01 -12.19 3.64
CA LEU A 205 -8.37 -11.84 3.26
C LEU A 205 -8.39 -10.89 2.04
N ILE A 206 -7.52 -9.88 1.99
CA ILE A 206 -7.39 -8.99 0.82
C ILE A 206 -7.03 -9.78 -0.44
N LEU A 207 -6.10 -10.75 -0.33
CA LEU A 207 -5.72 -11.59 -1.46
C LEU A 207 -6.88 -12.52 -1.88
N LEU A 208 -7.56 -13.15 -0.93
CA LEU A 208 -8.68 -14.07 -1.18
C LEU A 208 -9.85 -13.41 -1.91
N LEU A 209 -10.05 -12.09 -1.76
CA LEU A 209 -11.03 -11.34 -2.55
C LEU A 209 -10.80 -11.44 -4.07
N SER A 210 -9.58 -11.78 -4.52
CA SER A 210 -9.26 -12.08 -5.92
C SER A 210 -10.08 -13.24 -6.49
N GLY A 211 -10.56 -14.15 -5.65
CA GLY A 211 -11.50 -15.20 -6.03
C GLY A 211 -12.85 -14.68 -6.54
N LEU A 212 -13.28 -13.49 -6.09
CA LEU A 212 -14.51 -12.83 -6.55
C LEU A 212 -14.32 -12.08 -7.89
N GLY A 213 -13.08 -11.92 -8.33
CA GLY A 213 -12.71 -11.32 -9.61
C GLY A 213 -11.35 -10.66 -9.56
N ARG A 214 -10.75 -10.49 -10.74
CA ARG A 214 -9.42 -9.88 -10.89
C ARG A 214 -9.37 -8.51 -10.20
N ARG A 215 -8.30 -8.29 -9.42
CA ARG A 215 -8.04 -7.05 -8.70
C ARG A 215 -9.26 -6.51 -7.92
N PHE A 216 -10.03 -7.39 -7.28
CA PHE A 216 -11.29 -7.02 -6.60
C PHE A 216 -11.11 -5.90 -5.56
N TRP A 217 -10.11 -6.01 -4.69
CA TRP A 217 -9.76 -4.97 -3.70
C TRP A 217 -9.48 -3.61 -4.37
N CYS A 218 -8.61 -3.61 -5.37
CA CYS A 218 -8.19 -2.40 -6.08
C CYS A 218 -9.32 -1.72 -6.87
N ARG A 219 -10.37 -2.45 -7.20
CA ARG A 219 -11.55 -1.94 -7.92
C ARG A 219 -12.66 -1.46 -6.98
N ASN A 220 -12.84 -2.11 -5.84
CA ASN A 220 -14.03 -1.93 -5.00
C ASN A 220 -13.75 -1.30 -3.64
N PHE A 221 -12.55 -1.48 -3.06
CA PHE A 221 -12.28 -1.05 -1.68
C PHE A 221 -11.12 -0.08 -1.55
N CYS A 222 -10.14 -0.09 -2.46
CA CYS A 222 -8.94 0.74 -2.35
C CYS A 222 -9.23 2.26 -2.58
N PRO A 223 -9.15 3.12 -1.55
CA PRO A 223 -9.41 4.55 -1.68
C PRO A 223 -8.30 5.28 -2.45
N LEU A 224 -7.06 4.79 -2.42
CA LEU A 224 -6.00 5.32 -3.28
C LEU A 224 -6.39 5.18 -4.77
N GLY A 225 -6.98 4.04 -5.14
CA GLY A 225 -7.50 3.82 -6.49
C GLY A 225 -8.68 4.73 -6.84
N ALA A 226 -9.52 5.10 -5.86
CA ALA A 226 -10.58 6.08 -6.03
C ALA A 226 -10.02 7.49 -6.24
N LEU A 227 -9.07 7.91 -5.40
CA LEU A 227 -8.40 9.21 -5.47
C LEU A 227 -7.75 9.41 -6.85
N LEU A 228 -6.88 8.48 -7.27
CA LEU A 228 -6.28 8.51 -8.61
C LEU A 228 -7.33 8.43 -9.74
N GLY A 229 -8.46 7.77 -9.48
CA GLY A 229 -9.59 7.71 -10.40
C GLY A 229 -10.20 9.08 -10.69
N ILE A 230 -10.32 9.94 -9.68
CA ILE A 230 -10.89 11.30 -9.80
C ILE A 230 -10.03 12.14 -10.74
N PHE A 231 -8.70 12.11 -10.57
CA PHE A 231 -7.76 12.84 -11.42
C PHE A 231 -7.62 12.22 -12.82
N SER A 232 -7.65 10.89 -12.93
CA SER A 232 -7.48 10.21 -14.23
C SER A 232 -8.65 10.41 -15.21
N LYS A 233 -9.77 10.99 -14.77
CA LYS A 233 -10.90 11.39 -15.62
C LYS A 233 -10.49 12.34 -16.76
N TYR A 234 -9.48 13.19 -16.52
CA TYR A 234 -8.96 14.20 -17.45
C TYR A 234 -7.73 13.75 -18.23
N ARG A 235 -7.38 12.45 -18.17
CA ARG A 235 -6.16 11.91 -18.75
C ARG A 235 -5.96 12.24 -20.24
N ILE A 236 -4.71 12.54 -20.59
CA ILE A 236 -4.28 12.79 -21.97
C ILE A 236 -3.97 11.48 -22.71
N LEU A 237 -3.42 10.47 -22.03
CA LEU A 237 -3.17 9.17 -22.67
C LEU A 237 -4.47 8.36 -22.78
N GLN A 238 -4.93 8.13 -24.01
CA GLN A 238 -6.22 7.52 -24.29
C GLN A 238 -6.11 6.24 -25.10
N ARG A 239 -7.01 5.30 -24.80
CA ARG A 239 -7.24 4.11 -25.61
C ARG A 239 -8.11 4.51 -26.78
N VAL A 240 -7.64 4.26 -28.00
CA VAL A 240 -8.35 4.51 -29.25
C VAL A 240 -8.59 3.18 -29.95
N VAL A 241 -9.80 2.99 -30.49
CA VAL A 241 -10.18 1.80 -31.24
C VAL A 241 -10.43 2.23 -32.69
N SER A 242 -9.78 1.55 -33.65
CA SER A 242 -10.01 1.76 -35.07
C SER A 242 -11.24 1.02 -35.57
N GLU A 243 -11.68 1.34 -36.78
CA GLU A 243 -12.79 0.68 -37.49
C GLU A 243 -12.52 -0.79 -37.80
N GLN A 244 -11.26 -1.24 -37.70
CA GLN A 244 -10.87 -2.65 -37.84
C GLN A 244 -11.38 -3.55 -36.71
N CYS A 245 -12.07 -3.00 -35.70
CA CYS A 245 -12.62 -3.76 -34.59
C CYS A 245 -13.91 -4.50 -35.00
N ASP A 246 -13.86 -5.82 -34.88
CA ASP A 246 -14.98 -6.74 -35.15
C ASP A 246 -15.82 -7.07 -33.91
N SER A 247 -15.66 -6.32 -32.81
CA SER A 247 -16.37 -6.53 -31.53
C SER A 247 -16.26 -7.95 -30.94
N CYS A 248 -15.15 -8.65 -31.16
CA CYS A 248 -14.90 -10.02 -30.65
C CYS A 248 -14.85 -10.18 -29.11
N ASN A 249 -15.00 -9.11 -28.32
CA ASN A 249 -15.00 -9.10 -26.84
C ASN A 249 -13.74 -9.65 -26.13
N VAL A 250 -12.70 -10.03 -26.87
CA VAL A 250 -11.43 -10.52 -26.29
C VAL A 250 -10.79 -9.49 -25.36
N CYS A 251 -10.82 -8.21 -25.75
CA CYS A 251 -10.27 -7.13 -24.93
C CYS A 251 -11.11 -6.87 -23.67
N TYR A 252 -12.43 -7.00 -23.76
CA TYR A 252 -13.37 -6.85 -22.65
C TYR A 252 -13.11 -7.91 -21.57
N PHE A 253 -13.06 -9.19 -21.95
CA PHE A 253 -12.85 -10.29 -21.00
C PHE A 253 -11.44 -10.34 -20.40
N ASN A 254 -10.44 -9.79 -21.08
CA ASN A 254 -9.06 -9.75 -20.58
C ASN A 254 -8.71 -8.45 -19.83
N CYS A 255 -9.64 -7.49 -19.75
CA CYS A 255 -9.41 -6.25 -19.01
C CYS A 255 -9.31 -6.53 -17.50
N ARG A 256 -8.12 -6.34 -16.91
CA ARG A 256 -7.88 -6.61 -15.47
C ARG A 256 -8.76 -5.78 -14.53
N MET A 257 -9.22 -4.61 -14.98
CA MET A 257 -10.00 -3.68 -14.17
C MET A 257 -11.50 -3.66 -14.51
N ASN A 258 -11.95 -4.44 -15.51
CA ASN A 258 -13.30 -4.30 -16.10
C ASN A 258 -13.63 -2.87 -16.52
N ALA A 259 -12.64 -2.17 -17.09
CA ALA A 259 -12.81 -0.79 -17.53
C ALA A 259 -13.42 -0.67 -18.93
N ILE A 260 -13.31 -1.71 -19.77
CA ILE A 260 -13.86 -1.72 -21.14
C ILE A 260 -15.35 -2.08 -21.07
N LYS A 261 -16.21 -1.42 -21.87
CA LYS A 261 -17.63 -1.77 -21.95
C LYS A 261 -17.86 -2.91 -22.96
N ALA A 262 -19.06 -3.49 -22.93
CA ALA A 262 -19.44 -4.59 -23.81
C ALA A 262 -19.41 -4.22 -25.31
N ASP A 263 -19.50 -2.92 -25.63
CA ASP A 263 -19.36 -2.41 -27.00
C ASP A 263 -17.92 -2.49 -27.54
N CYS A 264 -16.92 -2.85 -26.72
CA CYS A 264 -15.48 -2.82 -27.03
C CYS A 264 -14.89 -1.44 -27.41
N LEU A 265 -15.71 -0.50 -27.87
CA LEU A 265 -15.32 0.83 -28.31
C LEU A 265 -15.08 1.74 -27.11
N SER A 266 -16.01 1.77 -26.16
CA SER A 266 -15.96 2.69 -25.03
C SER A 266 -15.32 2.04 -23.80
N PHE A 267 -14.73 2.88 -22.95
CA PHE A 267 -14.11 2.43 -21.71
C PHE A 267 -14.24 3.52 -20.63
N ASN A 268 -14.16 3.10 -19.37
CA ASN A 268 -14.17 3.98 -18.22
C ASN A 268 -12.76 4.50 -17.92
N LYS A 269 -12.55 5.80 -18.12
CA LYS A 269 -11.26 6.48 -17.88
C LYS A 269 -10.82 6.40 -16.41
N VAL A 270 -11.77 6.45 -15.47
CA VAL A 270 -11.57 6.42 -14.01
C VAL A 270 -11.02 5.07 -13.52
N GLU A 271 -11.39 3.97 -14.18
CA GLU A 271 -10.96 2.61 -13.79
C GLU A 271 -9.70 2.13 -14.52
N CYS A 272 -9.43 2.65 -15.71
CA CYS A 272 -8.39 2.13 -16.58
C CYS A 272 -6.98 2.51 -16.05
N ILE A 273 -6.22 1.48 -15.67
CA ILE A 273 -4.84 1.58 -15.16
C ILE A 273 -3.76 1.63 -16.27
N ASN A 274 -4.16 1.70 -17.54
CA ASN A 274 -3.27 1.64 -18.69
C ASN A 274 -2.29 0.45 -18.61
N SER A 275 -2.86 -0.76 -18.49
CA SER A 275 -2.07 -2.00 -18.45
C SER A 275 -1.61 -2.49 -19.82
N PHE A 276 -2.13 -1.89 -20.90
CA PHE A 276 -1.90 -2.25 -22.30
C PHE A 276 -2.26 -3.71 -22.69
N GLU A 277 -2.84 -4.49 -21.76
CA GLU A 277 -3.23 -5.88 -21.99
C GLU A 277 -4.23 -5.99 -23.15
N CYS A 278 -5.23 -5.10 -23.19
CA CYS A 278 -6.25 -5.07 -24.24
C CYS A 278 -5.69 -4.85 -25.64
N ALA A 279 -4.57 -4.12 -25.76
CA ALA A 279 -3.92 -3.86 -27.05
C ALA A 279 -2.99 -5.01 -27.45
N ALA A 280 -2.45 -5.76 -26.48
CA ALA A 280 -1.59 -6.90 -26.73
C ALA A 280 -2.38 -8.15 -27.16
N VAL A 281 -3.61 -8.33 -26.66
CA VAL A 281 -4.46 -9.51 -26.96
C VAL A 281 -5.42 -9.31 -28.13
N CYS A 282 -5.46 -8.12 -28.74
CA CYS A 282 -6.40 -7.82 -29.83
C CYS A 282 -5.97 -8.54 -31.13
N PRO A 283 -6.77 -9.48 -31.68
CA PRO A 283 -6.38 -10.24 -32.86
C PRO A 283 -6.21 -9.36 -34.11
N LYS A 284 -7.04 -8.33 -34.26
CA LYS A 284 -7.03 -7.40 -35.40
C LYS A 284 -6.06 -6.23 -35.23
N GLY A 285 -5.39 -6.10 -34.07
CA GLY A 285 -4.53 -4.95 -33.78
C GLY A 285 -5.26 -3.59 -33.69
N ALA A 286 -6.60 -3.59 -33.62
CA ALA A 286 -7.44 -2.40 -33.68
C ALA A 286 -7.35 -1.45 -32.47
N VAL A 287 -6.70 -1.88 -31.38
CA VAL A 287 -6.61 -1.12 -30.12
C VAL A 287 -5.23 -0.48 -30.00
N THR A 288 -5.19 0.85 -29.98
CA THR A 288 -3.96 1.64 -29.82
C THR A 288 -4.08 2.64 -28.67
N TYR A 289 -2.96 3.24 -28.27
CA TYR A 289 -2.92 4.31 -27.30
C TYR A 289 -2.29 5.55 -27.92
N ARG A 290 -2.95 6.70 -27.75
CA ARG A 290 -2.49 7.99 -28.30
C ARG A 290 -2.64 9.07 -27.24
N PHE A 291 -1.76 10.06 -27.28
CA PHE A 291 -1.95 11.28 -26.53
C PHE A 291 -3.00 12.13 -27.24
N GLY A 292 -4.02 12.54 -26.50
CA GLY A 292 -5.10 13.36 -27.00
C GLY A 292 -6.03 13.78 -25.88
N TRP A 293 -6.49 15.03 -25.93
CA TRP A 293 -7.50 15.51 -24.99
C TRP A 293 -8.88 15.10 -25.49
N SER A 294 -9.72 14.55 -24.61
CA SER A 294 -11.11 14.22 -24.95
C SER A 294 -12.02 14.85 -23.92
N PRO A 295 -12.91 15.76 -24.34
CA PRO A 295 -13.81 16.48 -23.43
C PRO A 295 -14.84 15.54 -22.78
N LYS A 296 -15.08 14.36 -23.36
CA LYS A 296 -15.98 13.36 -22.78
C LYS A 296 -15.35 12.69 -21.57
N SER A 297 -15.66 13.23 -20.41
CA SER A 297 -15.26 12.71 -19.11
C SER A 297 -16.11 11.47 -18.74
N SER A 298 -15.52 10.41 -18.18
CA SER A 298 -16.31 9.26 -17.69
C SER A 298 -16.99 9.63 -16.36
N PRO A 299 -18.26 9.27 -16.14
CA PRO A 299 -18.93 9.54 -14.88
C PRO A 299 -18.25 8.75 -13.75
N ILE A 300 -18.17 9.37 -12.58
CA ILE A 300 -17.81 8.69 -11.33
C ILE A 300 -19.08 8.02 -10.81
N ASP A 301 -18.98 6.74 -10.41
CA ASP A 301 -20.12 5.93 -9.92
C ASP A 301 -20.61 6.37 -8.50
N LEU A 302 -20.62 7.68 -8.22
CA LEU A 302 -21.01 8.29 -6.96
C LEU A 302 -22.17 9.27 -7.19
N SER A 303 -23.39 8.85 -6.85
CA SER A 303 -24.56 9.73 -6.90
C SER A 303 -24.60 10.68 -5.70
N ARG A 304 -25.33 11.79 -5.81
CA ARG A 304 -25.53 12.74 -4.69
C ARG A 304 -26.00 12.03 -3.42
N ARG A 305 -26.99 11.13 -3.54
CA ARG A 305 -27.49 10.33 -2.42
C ARG A 305 -26.39 9.48 -1.78
N ARG A 306 -25.55 8.80 -2.58
CA ARG A 306 -24.44 7.98 -2.08
C ARG A 306 -23.35 8.81 -1.40
N PHE A 307 -23.04 9.98 -1.94
CA PHE A 307 -22.10 10.91 -1.33
C PHE A 307 -22.62 11.41 0.02
N LEU A 308 -23.88 11.86 0.09
CA LEU A 308 -24.49 12.31 1.33
C LEU A 308 -24.58 11.19 2.37
N THR A 309 -24.93 9.96 1.97
CA THR A 309 -24.95 8.83 2.90
C THR A 309 -23.55 8.46 3.39
N ALA A 310 -22.55 8.43 2.51
CA ALA A 310 -21.16 8.17 2.92
C ALA A 310 -20.65 9.29 3.83
N GLY A 311 -21.05 10.53 3.56
CA GLY A 311 -20.74 11.69 4.39
C GLY A 311 -21.37 11.60 5.78
N ALA A 312 -22.67 11.30 5.85
CA ALA A 312 -23.39 11.10 7.11
C ALA A 312 -22.79 9.95 7.94
N VAL A 313 -22.46 8.82 7.30
CA VAL A 313 -21.77 7.70 7.97
C VAL A 313 -20.37 8.10 8.44
N GLY A 314 -19.64 8.91 7.67
CA GLY A 314 -18.36 9.50 8.09
C GLY A 314 -18.50 10.37 9.33
N LEU A 315 -19.46 11.29 9.33
CA LEU A 315 -19.74 12.17 10.48
C LEU A 315 -20.20 11.39 11.72
N LEU A 316 -21.08 10.40 11.54
CA LEU A 316 -21.47 9.49 12.63
C LEU A 316 -20.27 8.69 13.13
N GLY A 317 -19.41 8.22 12.23
CA GLY A 317 -18.18 7.51 12.57
C GLY A 317 -17.24 8.37 13.40
N VAL A 318 -17.05 9.65 13.04
CA VAL A 318 -16.31 10.63 13.85
C VAL A 318 -16.95 10.77 15.22
N GLY A 319 -18.28 10.92 15.29
CA GLY A 319 -19.01 11.00 16.55
C GLY A 319 -18.77 9.78 17.43
N LEU A 320 -18.90 8.56 16.89
CA LEU A 320 -18.68 7.31 17.60
C LEU A 320 -17.22 7.12 18.05
N LEU A 321 -16.25 7.45 17.19
CA LEU A 321 -14.83 7.44 17.56
C LEU A 321 -14.53 8.48 18.65
N GLY A 322 -15.23 9.61 18.64
CA GLY A 322 -15.18 10.63 19.69
C GLY A 322 -15.97 10.30 20.96
N LEU A 323 -16.84 9.28 20.98
CA LEU A 323 -17.48 8.81 22.23
C LEU A 323 -16.51 7.99 23.07
N ASP A 324 -15.52 7.36 22.43
CA ASP A 324 -14.48 6.59 23.07
C ASP A 324 -13.27 7.50 23.37
N PHE A 325 -13.49 8.55 24.16
CA PHE A 325 -12.42 9.24 24.87
C PHE A 325 -12.12 8.47 26.18
N PRO A 326 -11.30 7.40 26.21
CA PRO A 326 -10.60 7.11 27.44
C PRO A 326 -9.62 8.26 27.63
N ASP A 327 -10.03 9.22 28.46
CA ASP A 327 -9.19 10.08 29.25
C ASP A 327 -7.94 10.57 28.50
N ARG A 328 -8.05 11.68 27.75
CA ARG A 328 -6.90 12.36 27.14
C ARG A 328 -5.79 12.68 28.17
N ASN A 329 -6.10 12.63 29.47
CA ASN A 329 -5.15 12.76 30.59
C ASN A 329 -4.41 11.45 30.97
N LYS A 330 -4.81 10.26 30.51
CA LYS A 330 -4.05 9.00 30.72
C LYS A 330 -2.92 8.78 29.71
N ARG A 331 -2.73 9.71 28.76
CA ARG A 331 -1.75 9.67 27.66
C ARG A 331 -0.27 9.71 28.06
N GLY A 332 0.05 9.71 29.36
CA GLY A 332 1.43 9.71 29.87
C GLY A 332 2.05 8.34 30.14
N SER A 333 1.32 7.23 29.96
CA SER A 333 1.82 5.89 30.33
C SER A 333 2.51 5.14 29.18
N LEU A 334 2.30 5.54 27.93
CA LEU A 334 2.89 4.86 26.78
C LEU A 334 4.24 5.46 26.42
N ILE A 335 5.24 4.60 26.35
CA ILE A 335 6.56 5.01 25.91
C ILE A 335 6.56 5.09 24.38
N ARG A 336 6.78 6.28 23.82
CA ARG A 336 6.89 6.48 22.37
C ARG A 336 8.36 6.46 21.92
N PRO A 337 8.64 6.23 20.62
CA PRO A 337 10.00 6.34 20.10
C PRO A 337 10.61 7.72 20.37
N PRO A 338 11.94 7.83 20.54
CA PRO A 338 12.60 9.12 20.72
C PRO A 338 12.34 10.04 19.52
N GLY A 339 12.02 11.31 19.78
CA GLY A 339 11.64 12.28 18.74
C GLY A 339 10.19 12.19 18.27
N ALA A 340 9.36 11.35 18.90
CA ALA A 340 7.92 11.38 18.65
C ALA A 340 7.32 12.73 19.07
N LEU A 341 6.39 13.22 18.26
CA LEU A 341 5.58 14.40 18.59
C LEU A 341 4.70 14.13 19.83
N SER A 342 4.04 15.20 20.30
CA SER A 342 2.95 15.05 21.29
C SER A 342 1.92 14.04 20.78
N GLU A 343 1.32 13.27 21.71
CA GLU A 343 0.51 12.08 21.37
C GLU A 343 -0.56 12.36 20.31
N ASP A 344 -1.28 13.48 20.39
CA ASP A 344 -2.28 13.88 19.38
C ASP A 344 -1.63 14.10 18.00
N GLN A 345 -0.64 14.99 17.94
CA GLN A 345 0.07 15.30 16.70
C GLN A 345 0.77 14.07 16.10
N PHE A 346 1.23 13.17 16.97
CA PHE A 346 1.81 11.90 16.59
C PHE A 346 0.77 10.99 15.92
N LEU A 347 -0.41 10.81 16.52
CA LEU A 347 -1.47 9.97 15.97
C LEU A 347 -2.06 10.54 14.67
N ASP A 348 -2.10 11.87 14.53
CA ASP A 348 -2.54 12.58 13.33
C ASP A 348 -1.57 12.40 12.14
N ARG A 349 -0.26 12.35 12.42
CA ARG A 349 0.78 12.17 11.39
C ARG A 349 1.19 10.73 11.15
N CYS A 350 1.08 9.85 12.14
CA CYS A 350 1.57 8.49 12.06
C CYS A 350 0.70 7.64 11.15
N ILE A 351 1.26 7.11 10.08
CA ILE A 351 0.53 6.24 9.13
C ILE A 351 0.63 4.76 9.50
N ARG A 352 1.15 4.43 10.69
CA ARG A 352 1.28 3.05 11.22
C ARG A 352 1.88 2.07 10.19
N CYS A 353 2.86 2.55 9.41
CA CYS A 353 3.53 1.81 8.35
C CYS A 353 4.51 0.75 8.85
N GLN A 354 4.87 0.80 10.14
CA GLN A 354 5.82 -0.09 10.80
C GLN A 354 7.28 0.05 10.38
N GLU A 355 7.65 1.07 9.59
CA GLU A 355 9.05 1.26 9.19
C GLU A 355 9.98 1.51 10.39
N CYS A 356 9.51 2.29 11.38
CA CYS A 356 10.24 2.50 12.63
C CYS A 356 10.37 1.22 13.46
N VAL A 357 9.34 0.36 13.46
CA VAL A 357 9.37 -0.94 14.13
C VAL A 357 10.35 -1.89 13.42
N ARG A 358 10.39 -1.85 12.09
CA ARG A 358 11.30 -2.64 11.25
C ARG A 358 12.77 -2.37 11.54
N ILE A 359 13.19 -1.10 11.54
CA ILE A 359 14.58 -0.73 11.83
C ILE A 359 14.94 -1.02 13.30
N CYS A 360 13.99 -0.78 14.22
CA CYS A 360 14.18 -1.06 15.64
C CYS A 360 14.41 -2.55 15.91
N ALA A 361 13.72 -3.44 15.20
CA ALA A 361 13.88 -4.89 15.33
C ALA A 361 15.29 -5.41 15.04
N THR A 362 16.13 -4.62 14.36
CA THR A 362 17.51 -4.99 14.02
C THR A 362 18.56 -4.32 14.91
N THR A 363 18.15 -3.36 15.73
CA THR A 363 19.00 -2.70 16.72
C THR A 363 18.73 -3.29 18.09
N GLY A 364 17.60 -2.90 18.69
CA GLY A 364 17.29 -3.24 20.08
C GLY A 364 15.93 -3.89 20.29
N ALA A 365 15.10 -4.05 19.26
CA ALA A 365 13.76 -4.68 19.30
C ALA A 365 12.77 -4.09 20.31
N PHE A 366 12.98 -2.83 20.73
CA PHE A 366 12.17 -2.13 21.72
C PHE A 366 10.75 -1.77 21.25
N LEU A 367 10.58 -1.46 19.96
CA LEU A 367 9.29 -1.00 19.44
C LEU A 367 8.40 -2.17 19.03
N GLN A 368 7.12 -2.07 19.42
CA GLN A 368 6.08 -3.03 19.12
C GLN A 368 4.84 -2.31 18.56
N PRO A 369 4.04 -2.95 17.69
CA PRO A 369 2.75 -2.40 17.27
C PRO A 369 1.76 -2.50 18.42
N ALA A 370 1.20 -1.36 18.84
CA ALA A 370 0.16 -1.30 19.87
C ALA A 370 -1.11 -2.06 19.44
N TRP A 371 -1.86 -2.56 20.42
CA TRP A 371 -3.21 -3.06 20.25
C TRP A 371 -4.21 -2.00 20.69
N LEU A 372 -4.80 -2.13 21.88
CA LEU A 372 -5.78 -1.17 22.44
C LEU A 372 -5.17 -0.28 23.53
N GLU A 373 -3.88 -0.45 23.85
CA GLU A 373 -3.21 0.34 24.90
C GLU A 373 -3.17 1.84 24.56
N ALA A 374 -3.11 2.16 23.27
CA ALA A 374 -3.14 3.52 22.73
C ALA A 374 -4.54 3.99 22.29
N GLY A 375 -5.59 3.30 22.75
CA GLY A 375 -6.97 3.49 22.28
C GLY A 375 -7.18 3.00 20.84
N TRP A 376 -8.40 3.14 20.33
CA TRP A 376 -8.76 2.72 18.98
C TRP A 376 -8.00 3.46 17.89
N GLU A 377 -7.77 4.76 18.09
CA GLU A 377 -6.98 5.55 17.15
C GLU A 377 -5.54 5.06 17.15
N GLY A 378 -4.96 4.71 18.29
CA GLY A 378 -3.58 4.25 18.40
C GLY A 378 -3.31 2.81 17.96
N ILE A 379 -4.29 2.07 17.42
CA ILE A 379 -4.09 0.68 16.97
C ILE A 379 -2.91 0.62 15.99
N TRP A 380 -2.00 -0.33 16.25
CA TRP A 380 -0.75 -0.55 15.51
C TRP A 380 0.20 0.65 15.46
N SER A 381 0.01 1.68 16.25
CA SER A 381 1.04 2.70 16.43
C SER A 381 2.26 2.12 17.17
N PRO A 382 3.49 2.57 16.90
CA PRO A 382 4.68 2.06 17.57
C PRO A 382 4.68 2.47 19.06
N VAL A 383 4.80 1.50 19.94
CA VAL A 383 4.97 1.68 21.39
C VAL A 383 6.23 0.97 21.85
N GLY A 384 6.97 1.58 22.77
CA GLY A 384 8.14 1.02 23.41
C GLY A 384 7.75 0.01 24.47
N ASP A 385 8.37 -1.17 24.44
CA ASP A 385 8.15 -2.23 25.42
C ASP A 385 9.47 -2.91 25.79
N ALA A 386 9.95 -2.60 26.99
CA ALA A 386 11.24 -3.06 27.50
C ALA A 386 11.30 -4.58 27.75
N ARG A 387 10.17 -5.31 27.68
CA ARG A 387 10.14 -6.77 27.82
C ARG A 387 10.71 -7.49 26.60
N TYR A 388 10.69 -6.84 25.42
CA TYR A 388 11.20 -7.44 24.18
C TYR A 388 12.58 -6.93 23.78
N GLY A 389 13.01 -5.81 24.35
CA GLY A 389 14.16 -5.11 23.82
C GLY A 389 14.50 -3.82 24.57
N TYR A 390 15.48 -3.10 24.07
CA TYR A 390 15.99 -1.86 24.67
C TYR A 390 16.22 -0.78 23.60
N CYS A 391 16.31 0.46 24.04
CA CYS A 391 16.69 1.59 23.19
C CYS A 391 18.03 2.15 23.69
N GLU A 392 19.03 2.12 22.84
CA GLU A 392 20.34 2.72 23.13
C GLU A 392 20.22 4.23 23.25
N TYR A 393 20.94 4.85 24.19
CA TYR A 393 20.76 6.26 24.56
C TYR A 393 20.93 7.23 23.38
N THR A 394 21.86 6.92 22.48
CA THR A 394 22.17 7.76 21.31
C THR A 394 21.43 7.32 20.03
N CYS A 395 20.54 6.33 20.11
CA CYS A 395 19.87 5.79 18.92
C CYS A 395 18.67 6.64 18.50
N ASN A 396 18.65 7.03 17.23
CA ASN A 396 17.58 7.84 16.64
C ASN A 396 17.08 7.29 15.28
N LEU A 397 17.39 6.05 14.95
CA LEU A 397 17.12 5.47 13.63
C LEU A 397 15.64 5.47 13.25
N CYS A 398 14.74 5.33 14.23
CA CYS A 398 13.30 5.41 14.00
C CYS A 398 12.83 6.76 13.45
N ALA A 399 13.50 7.87 13.83
CA ALA A 399 13.23 9.20 13.30
C ALA A 399 13.72 9.33 11.84
N GLN A 400 14.86 8.71 11.52
CA GLN A 400 15.46 8.77 10.18
C GLN A 400 14.62 8.07 9.11
N VAL A 401 13.87 7.03 9.48
CA VAL A 401 13.03 6.24 8.56
C VAL A 401 11.55 6.67 8.55
N CYS A 402 11.17 7.70 9.32
CA CYS A 402 9.77 8.12 9.40
C CYS A 402 9.33 8.85 8.12
N PRO A 403 8.36 8.34 7.33
CA PRO A 403 7.96 8.99 6.09
C PRO A 403 7.26 10.34 6.32
N THR A 404 6.47 10.45 7.39
CA THR A 404 5.56 11.58 7.64
C THR A 404 6.10 12.60 8.63
N GLY A 405 7.29 12.38 9.22
CA GLY A 405 7.81 13.23 10.29
C GLY A 405 6.93 13.21 11.54
N ALA A 406 6.21 12.10 11.80
CA ALA A 406 5.58 11.85 13.09
C ALA A 406 6.63 11.62 14.20
N ILE A 407 7.80 11.13 13.80
CA ILE A 407 9.00 10.98 14.62
C ILE A 407 10.10 11.77 13.90
N HIS A 408 10.69 12.75 14.58
CA HIS A 408 11.74 13.62 14.04
C HIS A 408 12.63 14.12 15.19
N LEU A 409 13.85 14.52 14.87
CA LEU A 409 14.79 15.10 15.83
C LEU A 409 15.03 16.58 15.58
#